data_AF-A0A2T7DNM8-F1
#
_entry.id   AF-A0A2T7DNM8-F1
#
_cell.length_a   1.000
_cell.length_b   1.000
_cell.length_c   1.000
_cell.angle_alpha   90.00
_cell.angle_beta   90.00
_cell.angle_gamma   90.00
#
_symmetry.space_group_name_H-M   'P 1'
#
loop_
_entity.id
_entity.type
_entity.pdbx_description
1 polymer ?
#
loop_
_entity_poly.entity_id
_entity_poly.type
_entity_poly.pdbx_seq_one_letter_code
_entity_poly.pdbx_strand_id
1 'polypeptide(L)'
;MAHAPRLASNHRSHGGMALPALMEELVEEILLCIPPDEPAHLIRAALVCKDWCRIISDGGFRRRYRRFHRTPPLLGYIIEEYITAPKFVPTTTFSPPPLPATRSFRAVDCRHGRVLMTDIHGDPPGFIVWDLITGNGPRLSINIPAYFPHEYLCTSTGAVLCARHGCDHLDCHDGPFLVVFVGSYDDDDAANNDMYTSASVYSSETGAWSAQTPSVDYELLGLGEPCLLIGDALYVTLFSSRIEILKYDLGGHGLSVIDTPVMRGVAVPMDIDGGLGLVEYDHGCIYTWSRQADGGWVRHNVAELQTIYFPRCNRYNKFGMIRFAQETNTVLFSLDDYIDQGVFALDLKSRQVTKVGETRAYNILPCMSFYTPDLAKGKLSPQ
;
A
#
# COMPACT_ATOMS: atom_id res chain seq x y z
N MET A 1 -42.78 -31.98 64.43
CA MET A 1 -41.42 -31.48 64.11
C MET A 1 -40.62 -32.65 63.53
N ALA A 2 -39.75 -32.34 62.55
CA ALA A 2 -38.77 -33.22 61.86
C ALA A 2 -39.20 -33.89 60.53
N HIS A 3 -39.07 -33.09 59.47
CA HIS A 3 -38.57 -33.33 58.11
C HIS A 3 -38.50 -34.76 57.51
N ALA A 4 -39.19 -34.91 56.37
CA ALA A 4 -38.85 -35.87 55.31
C ALA A 4 -37.75 -35.29 54.38
N PRO A 5 -36.84 -36.11 53.82
CA PRO A 5 -35.82 -35.63 52.89
C PRO A 5 -36.38 -35.48 51.47
N ARG A 6 -36.13 -34.33 50.85
CA ARG A 6 -36.36 -34.09 49.41
C ARG A 6 -35.22 -34.74 48.62
N LEU A 7 -35.57 -35.65 47.71
CA LEU A 7 -34.68 -36.09 46.64
C LEU A 7 -34.38 -34.90 45.73
N ALA A 8 -33.11 -34.46 45.72
CA ALA A 8 -32.61 -33.51 44.75
C ALA A 8 -32.39 -34.24 43.41
N SER A 9 -33.20 -33.91 42.40
CA SER A 9 -32.93 -34.29 41.01
C SER A 9 -31.79 -33.41 40.49
N ASN A 10 -30.60 -33.99 40.40
CA ASN A 10 -29.49 -33.41 39.65
C ASN A 10 -29.80 -33.53 38.15
N HIS A 11 -30.57 -32.59 37.60
CA HIS A 11 -30.52 -32.32 36.17
C HIS A 11 -29.20 -31.61 35.89
N ARG A 12 -28.17 -32.39 35.53
CA ARG A 12 -27.06 -31.87 34.73
C ARG A 12 -27.65 -31.43 33.39
N SER A 13 -27.83 -30.12 33.23
CA SER A 13 -27.99 -29.51 31.92
C SER A 13 -26.69 -29.68 31.15
N HIS A 14 -26.56 -30.76 30.38
CA HIS A 14 -25.68 -30.72 29.22
C HIS A 14 -26.31 -29.73 28.26
N GLY A 15 -25.75 -28.51 28.22
CA GLY A 15 -26.07 -27.51 27.22
C GLY A 15 -25.77 -28.10 25.85
N GLY A 16 -26.80 -28.59 25.17
CA GLY A 16 -26.72 -28.97 23.77
C GLY A 16 -26.45 -27.70 22.98
N MET A 17 -25.29 -27.63 22.34
CA MET A 17 -25.02 -26.66 21.29
C MET A 17 -26.13 -26.83 20.25
N ALA A 18 -26.96 -25.81 20.07
CA ALA A 18 -28.16 -25.92 19.26
C ALA A 18 -27.78 -26.22 17.80
N LEU A 19 -28.40 -27.22 17.19
CA LEU A 19 -28.19 -27.64 15.79
C LEU A 19 -28.10 -26.47 14.76
N PRO A 20 -28.89 -25.38 14.89
CA PRO A 20 -28.77 -24.21 14.02
C PRO A 20 -27.41 -23.49 14.12
N ALA A 21 -26.81 -23.42 15.32
CA ALA A 21 -25.51 -22.81 15.52
C ALA A 21 -24.39 -23.64 14.86
N LEU A 22 -24.48 -24.97 14.95
CA LEU A 22 -23.55 -25.88 14.27
C LEU A 22 -23.62 -25.73 12.74
N MET A 23 -24.81 -25.49 12.19
CA MET A 23 -24.98 -25.25 10.75
C MET A 23 -24.42 -23.89 10.31
N GLU A 24 -24.54 -22.86 11.15
CA GLU A 24 -23.94 -21.54 10.88
C GLU A 24 -22.41 -21.62 10.87
N GLU A 25 -21.80 -22.34 11.82
CA GLU A 25 -20.36 -22.60 11.86
C GLU A 25 -19.86 -23.32 10.60
N LEU A 26 -20.57 -24.36 10.14
CA LEU A 26 -20.20 -25.08 8.92
C LEU A 26 -20.31 -24.21 7.66
N VAL A 27 -21.37 -23.40 7.57
CA VAL A 27 -21.51 -22.43 6.47
C VAL A 27 -20.36 -21.45 6.48
N GLU A 28 -19.98 -20.97 7.66
CA GLU A 28 -18.87 -20.05 7.80
C GLU A 28 -17.54 -20.66 7.33
N GLU A 29 -17.22 -21.89 7.73
CA GLU A 29 -16.02 -22.61 7.28
C GLU A 29 -15.98 -22.78 5.75
N ILE A 30 -17.14 -23.01 5.12
CA ILE A 30 -17.25 -23.05 3.66
C ILE A 30 -16.96 -21.67 3.04
N LEU A 31 -17.51 -20.61 3.64
CA LEU A 31 -17.30 -19.23 3.17
C LEU A 31 -15.84 -18.77 3.35
N LEU A 32 -15.16 -19.22 4.41
CA LEU A 32 -13.74 -18.94 4.64
C LEU A 32 -12.85 -19.51 3.52
N CYS A 33 -13.24 -20.66 2.95
CA CYS A 33 -12.50 -21.31 1.87
C CYS A 33 -12.61 -20.60 0.51
N ILE A 34 -13.51 -19.60 0.35
CA ILE A 34 -13.63 -18.86 -0.91
C ILE A 34 -12.35 -18.03 -1.14
N PRO A 35 -11.61 -18.20 -2.25
CA PRO A 35 -10.37 -17.47 -2.51
C PRO A 35 -10.59 -15.95 -2.64
N PRO A 36 -9.65 -15.12 -2.16
CA PRO A 36 -9.79 -13.66 -2.18
C PRO A 36 -9.43 -13.05 -3.54
N ASP A 37 -8.76 -13.79 -4.44
CA ASP A 37 -8.23 -13.28 -5.72
C ASP A 37 -9.31 -12.71 -6.64
N GLU A 38 -10.56 -13.19 -6.50
CA GLU A 38 -11.69 -12.68 -7.25
C GLU A 38 -12.83 -12.30 -6.28
N PRO A 39 -12.94 -11.03 -5.90
CA PRO A 39 -13.92 -10.57 -4.90
C PRO A 39 -15.38 -10.88 -5.27
N ALA A 40 -15.70 -10.99 -6.57
CA ALA A 40 -17.04 -11.35 -7.02
C ALA A 40 -17.54 -12.69 -6.46
N HIS A 41 -16.67 -13.65 -6.15
CA HIS A 41 -17.11 -14.93 -5.58
C HIS A 41 -17.74 -14.76 -4.20
N LEU A 42 -17.10 -13.99 -3.33
CA LEU A 42 -17.61 -13.73 -1.99
C LEU A 42 -18.86 -12.84 -2.03
N ILE A 43 -18.93 -11.89 -2.97
CA ILE A 43 -20.14 -11.09 -3.22
C ILE A 43 -21.30 -11.98 -3.67
N ARG A 44 -21.06 -12.88 -4.64
CA ARG A 44 -22.09 -13.83 -5.12
C ARG A 44 -22.58 -14.72 -3.98
N ALA A 45 -21.68 -15.16 -3.09
CA ALA A 45 -22.05 -15.93 -1.90
C ALA A 45 -22.96 -15.11 -0.96
N ALA A 46 -22.66 -13.82 -0.74
CA ALA A 46 -23.51 -12.94 0.07
C ALA A 46 -24.91 -12.75 -0.53
N LEU A 47 -25.06 -12.87 -1.86
CA LEU A 47 -26.35 -12.74 -2.55
C LEU A 47 -27.20 -14.02 -2.53
N VAL A 48 -26.68 -15.15 -2.05
CA VAL A 48 -27.43 -16.43 -2.00
C VAL A 48 -28.61 -16.35 -1.03
N CYS A 49 -28.38 -15.87 0.20
CA CYS A 49 -29.42 -15.70 1.20
C CYS A 49 -29.02 -14.67 2.28
N LYS A 50 -30.00 -14.26 3.10
CA LYS A 50 -29.78 -13.26 4.17
C LYS A 50 -28.81 -13.74 5.25
N ASP A 51 -28.79 -15.03 5.56
CA ASP A 51 -27.89 -15.57 6.59
C ASP A 51 -26.43 -15.54 6.11
N TRP A 52 -26.17 -15.94 4.87
CA TRP A 52 -24.83 -15.84 4.27
C TRP A 52 -24.37 -14.39 4.16
N CYS A 53 -25.26 -13.49 3.74
CA CYS A 53 -24.99 -12.06 3.75
C CYS A 53 -24.59 -11.57 5.15
N ARG A 54 -25.35 -11.98 6.19
CA ARG A 54 -25.06 -11.59 7.59
C ARG A 54 -23.70 -12.10 8.04
N ILE A 55 -23.36 -13.34 7.75
CA ILE A 55 -22.05 -13.93 8.08
C ILE A 55 -20.94 -13.16 7.37
N ILE A 56 -21.05 -12.93 6.06
CA ILE A 56 -19.99 -12.28 5.28
C ILE A 56 -19.77 -10.82 5.69
N SER A 57 -20.84 -10.10 6.05
CA SER A 57 -20.74 -8.72 6.53
C SER A 57 -20.32 -8.62 8.00
N ASP A 58 -20.30 -9.72 8.76
CA ASP A 58 -19.89 -9.71 10.17
C ASP A 58 -18.40 -9.34 10.33
N GLY A 59 -18.10 -8.48 11.30
CA GLY A 59 -16.73 -8.05 11.57
C GLY A 59 -15.81 -9.19 12.05
N GLY A 60 -16.36 -10.21 12.71
CA GLY A 60 -15.64 -11.41 13.13
C GLY A 60 -15.27 -12.30 11.96
N PHE A 61 -16.22 -12.61 11.08
CA PHE A 61 -15.96 -13.35 9.84
C PHE A 61 -14.91 -12.65 8.99
N ARG A 62 -15.06 -11.34 8.72
CA ARG A 62 -14.11 -10.61 7.87
C ARG A 62 -12.70 -10.63 8.45
N ARG A 63 -12.51 -10.60 9.77
CA ARG A 63 -11.19 -10.78 10.39
C ARG A 63 -10.66 -12.20 10.23
N ARG A 64 -11.50 -13.22 10.45
CA ARG A 64 -11.12 -14.63 10.26
C ARG A 64 -10.75 -14.93 8.82
N TYR A 65 -11.53 -14.45 7.85
CA TYR A 65 -11.28 -14.57 6.41
C TYR A 65 -9.90 -14.01 6.04
N ARG A 66 -9.61 -12.78 6.48
CA ARG A 66 -8.31 -12.14 6.21
C ARG A 66 -7.15 -12.82 6.93
N ARG A 67 -7.36 -13.31 8.16
CA ARG A 67 -6.35 -14.08 8.90
C ARG A 67 -6.07 -15.45 8.26
N PHE A 68 -7.10 -16.06 7.69
CA PHE A 68 -7.01 -17.34 6.99
C PHE A 68 -6.17 -17.20 5.71
N HIS A 69 -6.48 -16.19 4.88
CA HIS A 69 -5.79 -15.96 3.61
C HIS A 69 -4.46 -15.22 3.74
N ARG A 70 -4.27 -14.41 4.81
CA ARG A 70 -3.10 -13.60 5.15
C ARG A 70 -2.75 -12.52 4.13
N THR A 71 -2.38 -12.91 2.92
CA THR A 71 -1.95 -11.99 1.86
C THR A 71 -3.17 -11.38 1.16
N PRO A 72 -3.31 -10.04 1.12
CA PRO A 72 -4.38 -9.40 0.38
C PRO A 72 -4.23 -9.62 -1.14
N PRO A 73 -5.33 -9.74 -1.89
CA PRO A 73 -5.31 -9.87 -3.34
C PRO A 73 -5.01 -8.53 -4.02
N LEU A 74 -4.37 -8.57 -5.19
CA LEU A 74 -4.14 -7.39 -6.03
C LEU A 74 -5.47 -7.06 -6.70
N LEU A 75 -6.16 -6.04 -6.20
CA LEU A 75 -7.45 -5.60 -6.75
C LEU A 75 -7.28 -4.88 -8.08
N GLY A 76 -6.15 -4.17 -8.19
CA GLY A 76 -5.76 -3.41 -9.37
C GLY A 76 -4.56 -2.53 -9.04
N TYR A 77 -4.32 -1.55 -9.89
CA TYR A 77 -3.24 -0.59 -9.70
C TYR A 77 -3.64 0.78 -10.26
N ILE A 78 -3.12 1.83 -9.66
CA ILE A 78 -3.30 3.20 -10.16
C ILE A 78 -2.14 3.50 -11.11
N ILE A 79 -2.47 4.01 -12.29
CA ILE A 79 -1.51 4.51 -13.26
C ILE A 79 -1.61 6.02 -13.38
N GLU A 80 -0.45 6.65 -13.55
CA GLU A 80 -0.31 8.02 -14.01
C GLU A 80 0.31 7.99 -15.41
N GLU A 81 -0.35 8.67 -16.35
CA GLU A 81 0.24 9.02 -17.65
C GLU A 81 0.64 10.49 -17.63
N TYR A 82 1.64 10.87 -18.43
CA TYR A 82 2.30 12.19 -18.42
C TYR A 82 1.38 13.44 -18.34
N ILE A 83 0.14 13.33 -18.77
CA ILE A 83 -0.81 14.45 -18.94
C ILE A 83 -2.24 14.07 -18.52
N THR A 84 -2.46 12.90 -17.92
CA THR A 84 -3.82 12.44 -17.57
C THR A 84 -4.00 12.30 -16.08
N ALA A 85 -5.26 12.43 -15.64
CA ALA A 85 -5.64 12.16 -14.26
C ALA A 85 -5.32 10.69 -13.89
N PRO A 86 -5.06 10.40 -12.62
CA PRO A 86 -4.78 9.04 -12.17
C PRO A 86 -5.97 8.13 -12.48
N LYS A 87 -5.67 6.95 -13.05
CA LYS A 87 -6.68 5.95 -13.43
C LYS A 87 -6.44 4.68 -12.65
N PHE A 88 -7.52 4.10 -12.13
CA PHE A 88 -7.47 2.75 -11.58
C PHE A 88 -7.66 1.72 -12.70
N VAL A 89 -6.72 0.79 -12.83
CA VAL A 89 -6.81 -0.35 -13.74
C VAL A 89 -7.09 -1.59 -12.90
N PRO A 90 -8.28 -2.21 -13.05
CA PRO A 90 -8.63 -3.38 -12.28
C PRO A 90 -7.90 -4.62 -12.80
N THR A 91 -7.44 -5.48 -11.89
CA THR A 91 -6.92 -6.83 -12.19
C THR A 91 -7.93 -7.93 -11.84
N THR A 92 -9.08 -7.53 -11.31
CA THR A 92 -10.20 -8.38 -10.86
C THR A 92 -11.51 -7.74 -11.31
N THR A 93 -12.66 -8.31 -10.95
CA THR A 93 -13.97 -7.64 -11.19
C THR A 93 -14.23 -6.44 -10.25
N PHE A 94 -13.30 -6.13 -9.35
CA PHE A 94 -13.41 -4.99 -8.45
C PHE A 94 -13.47 -3.65 -9.21
N SER A 95 -14.37 -2.79 -8.80
CA SER A 95 -14.50 -1.42 -9.32
C SER A 95 -14.49 -0.45 -8.15
N PRO A 96 -13.45 0.38 -7.99
CA PRO A 96 -13.38 1.33 -6.91
C PRO A 96 -14.28 2.55 -7.17
N PRO A 97 -14.46 3.41 -6.15
CA PRO A 97 -15.09 4.71 -6.33
C PRO A 97 -14.27 5.56 -7.32
N PRO A 98 -14.91 6.42 -8.13
CA PRO A 98 -14.19 7.21 -9.14
C PRO A 98 -13.08 8.06 -8.51
N LEU A 99 -11.84 7.87 -8.95
CA LEU A 99 -10.72 8.71 -8.55
C LEU A 99 -10.93 10.16 -9.02
N PRO A 100 -10.29 11.15 -8.37
CA PRO A 100 -10.29 12.53 -8.84
C PRO A 100 -9.86 12.64 -10.31
N ALA A 101 -10.74 13.21 -11.15
CA ALA A 101 -10.53 13.32 -12.59
C ALA A 101 -9.67 14.52 -13.02
N THR A 102 -8.81 15.03 -12.12
CA THR A 102 -7.91 16.16 -12.42
C THR A 102 -6.46 15.70 -12.42
N ARG A 103 -5.69 16.25 -13.36
CA ARG A 103 -4.23 16.06 -13.51
C ARG A 103 -3.41 16.65 -12.36
N SER A 104 -4.04 17.42 -11.47
CA SER A 104 -3.36 17.99 -10.30
C SER A 104 -3.11 16.96 -9.21
N PHE A 105 -3.77 15.79 -9.26
CA PHE A 105 -3.55 14.73 -8.30
C PHE A 105 -2.58 13.68 -8.81
N ARG A 106 -1.63 13.30 -7.95
CA ARG A 106 -0.77 12.13 -8.11
C ARG A 106 -0.99 11.17 -6.97
N ALA A 107 -1.09 9.87 -7.26
CA ALA A 107 -1.17 8.84 -6.22
C ALA A 107 0.24 8.51 -5.71
N VAL A 108 0.45 8.65 -4.40
CA VAL A 108 1.78 8.57 -3.76
C VAL A 108 1.93 7.28 -2.97
N ASP A 109 0.83 6.80 -2.36
CA ASP A 109 0.83 5.58 -1.55
C ASP A 109 -0.53 4.89 -1.54
N CYS A 110 -0.55 3.56 -1.38
CA CYS A 110 -1.78 2.79 -1.21
C CYS A 110 -1.58 1.68 -0.19
N ARG A 111 -2.20 1.81 0.99
CA ARG A 111 -2.10 0.85 2.09
C ARG A 111 -3.40 0.69 2.84
N HIS A 112 -3.71 -0.54 3.25
CA HIS A 112 -4.87 -0.85 4.10
C HIS A 112 -6.19 -0.28 3.55
N GLY A 113 -6.42 -0.38 2.24
CA GLY A 113 -7.63 0.16 1.57
C GLY A 113 -7.70 1.69 1.46
N ARG A 114 -6.62 2.41 1.77
CA ARG A 114 -6.51 3.86 1.64
C ARG A 114 -5.49 4.23 0.55
N VAL A 115 -5.84 5.20 -0.28
CA VAL A 115 -4.93 5.78 -1.26
C VAL A 115 -4.57 7.20 -0.80
N LEU A 116 -3.28 7.49 -0.69
CA LEU A 116 -2.76 8.83 -0.47
C LEU A 116 -2.49 9.47 -1.83
N MET A 117 -3.06 10.64 -2.05
CA MET A 117 -2.84 11.44 -3.25
C MET A 117 -2.28 12.80 -2.85
N THR A 118 -1.36 13.35 -3.64
CA THR A 118 -0.88 14.72 -3.48
C THR A 118 -1.54 15.63 -4.51
N ASP A 119 -1.94 16.84 -4.11
CA ASP A 119 -2.35 17.92 -5.00
C ASP A 119 -1.14 18.82 -5.28
N ILE A 120 -0.51 18.62 -6.44
CA ILE A 120 0.71 19.36 -6.82
C ILE A 120 0.42 20.78 -7.32
N HIS A 121 -0.85 21.11 -7.56
CA HIS A 121 -1.27 22.43 -8.04
C HIS A 121 -2.19 23.16 -7.06
N GLY A 122 -2.43 22.56 -5.89
CA GLY A 122 -3.11 23.23 -4.78
C GLY A 122 -2.29 24.40 -4.27
N ASP A 123 -2.98 25.46 -3.84
CA ASP A 123 -2.38 26.60 -3.15
C ASP A 123 -3.04 26.75 -1.76
N PRO A 124 -2.42 26.22 -0.68
CA PRO A 124 -1.13 25.51 -0.64
C PRO A 124 -1.22 24.05 -1.13
N PRO A 125 -0.10 23.41 -1.50
CA PRO A 125 -0.07 22.00 -1.84
C PRO A 125 -0.46 21.13 -0.62
N GLY A 126 -1.06 19.99 -0.90
CA GLY A 126 -1.71 19.18 0.13
C GLY A 126 -1.80 17.71 -0.23
N PHE A 127 -2.16 16.89 0.76
CA PHE A 127 -2.56 15.50 0.56
C PHE A 127 -4.06 15.33 0.65
N ILE A 128 -4.56 14.30 -0.04
CA ILE A 128 -5.91 13.79 0.12
C ILE A 128 -5.80 12.29 0.40
N VAL A 129 -6.52 11.83 1.43
CA VAL A 129 -6.67 10.40 1.70
C VAL A 129 -8.00 9.94 1.13
N TRP A 130 -7.95 8.98 0.20
CA TRP A 130 -9.10 8.38 -0.46
C TRP A 130 -9.39 6.99 0.09
N ASP A 131 -10.67 6.64 0.18
CA ASP A 131 -11.11 5.29 0.52
C ASP A 131 -11.33 4.46 -0.73
N LEU A 132 -10.52 3.41 -0.92
CA LEU A 132 -10.65 2.53 -2.08
C LEU A 132 -11.88 1.61 -1.97
N ILE A 133 -12.34 1.28 -0.76
CA ILE A 133 -13.29 0.20 -0.50
C ILE A 133 -14.74 0.68 -0.43
N THR A 134 -15.01 1.78 0.28
CA THR A 134 -16.37 2.07 0.75
C THR A 134 -17.19 3.05 -0.09
N GLY A 135 -16.72 3.51 -1.26
CA GLY A 135 -17.52 4.44 -2.08
C GLY A 135 -17.46 5.90 -1.64
N ASN A 136 -16.90 6.20 -0.47
CA ASN A 136 -17.15 7.47 0.23
C ASN A 136 -16.34 8.68 -0.27
N GLY A 137 -15.63 8.57 -1.39
CA GLY A 137 -14.86 9.67 -1.95
C GLY A 137 -13.62 10.03 -1.12
N PRO A 138 -13.16 11.30 -1.19
CA PRO A 138 -12.02 11.76 -0.40
C PRO A 138 -12.44 11.86 1.07
N ARG A 139 -11.67 11.25 1.97
CA ARG A 139 -11.95 11.27 3.40
C ARG A 139 -11.48 12.56 4.08
N LEU A 140 -10.34 13.08 3.65
CA LEU A 140 -9.69 14.21 4.31
C LEU A 140 -8.70 14.89 3.36
N SER A 141 -8.73 16.21 3.31
CA SER A 141 -7.69 17.06 2.73
C SER A 141 -6.79 17.59 3.83
N ILE A 142 -5.48 17.50 3.62
CA ILE A 142 -4.45 17.81 4.61
C ILE A 142 -3.48 18.76 3.93
N ASN A 143 -3.41 20.01 4.41
CA ASN A 143 -2.38 20.91 3.93
C ASN A 143 -1.02 20.39 4.40
N ILE A 144 -0.04 20.42 3.50
CA ILE A 144 1.35 20.20 3.89
C ILE A 144 1.70 21.32 4.89
N PRO A 145 2.48 21.04 5.95
CA PRO A 145 2.82 22.07 6.92
C PRO A 145 3.53 23.25 6.25
N ALA A 146 3.25 24.46 6.74
CA ALA A 146 4.02 25.64 6.36
C ALA A 146 5.34 25.59 7.12
N TYR A 147 6.38 25.09 6.46
CA TYR A 147 7.63 24.76 7.14
C TYR A 147 8.56 25.96 7.25
N PHE A 148 8.82 26.65 6.13
CA PHE A 148 9.76 27.77 6.12
C PHE A 148 9.31 28.86 5.12
N PRO A 149 9.27 30.14 5.54
CA PRO A 149 8.82 31.25 4.69
C PRO A 149 9.81 31.62 3.56
N HIS A 150 10.98 30.98 3.48
CA HIS A 150 12.05 31.27 2.52
C HIS A 150 12.59 30.03 1.78
N GLU A 151 11.98 28.85 1.99
CA GLU A 151 12.43 27.62 1.32
C GLU A 151 11.39 27.13 0.32
N TYR A 152 11.85 26.64 -0.84
CA TYR A 152 10.97 26.03 -1.84
C TYR A 152 10.96 24.52 -1.71
N LEU A 153 9.76 23.94 -1.63
CA LEU A 153 9.58 22.49 -1.69
C LEU A 153 9.90 21.99 -3.12
N CYS A 154 11.03 21.30 -3.28
CA CYS A 154 11.46 20.78 -4.59
C CYS A 154 10.79 19.45 -4.92
N THR A 155 10.73 18.56 -3.95
CA THR A 155 10.17 17.21 -4.09
C THR A 155 9.57 16.77 -2.77
N SER A 156 8.54 15.94 -2.86
CA SER A 156 7.94 15.33 -1.68
C SER A 156 7.44 13.94 -1.99
N THR A 157 7.31 13.15 -0.94
CA THR A 157 6.58 11.90 -0.94
C THR A 157 5.85 11.74 0.39
N GLY A 158 5.09 10.67 0.52
CA GLY A 158 4.41 10.35 1.75
C GLY A 158 3.94 8.92 1.82
N ALA A 159 3.38 8.57 2.99
CA ALA A 159 2.78 7.28 3.24
C ALA A 159 1.55 7.43 4.12
N VAL A 160 0.52 6.63 3.87
CA VAL A 160 -0.65 6.52 4.74
C VAL A 160 -0.54 5.27 5.60
N LEU A 161 -0.60 5.44 6.92
CA LEU A 161 -0.43 4.38 7.90
C LEU A 161 -1.69 4.24 8.75
N CYS A 162 -1.97 3.04 9.24
CA CYS A 162 -3.00 2.88 10.25
C CYS A 162 -2.46 3.33 11.61
N ALA A 163 -3.23 4.15 12.34
CA ALA A 163 -2.83 4.68 13.65
C ALA A 163 -3.35 3.84 14.84
N ARG A 164 -4.11 2.78 14.59
CA ARG A 164 -4.74 2.00 15.67
C ARG A 164 -3.68 1.17 16.40
N HIS A 165 -3.50 1.41 17.70
CA HIS A 165 -2.60 0.62 18.53
C HIS A 165 -2.98 -0.87 18.54
N GLY A 166 -1.99 -1.74 18.37
CA GLY A 166 -2.18 -3.20 18.36
C GLY A 166 -3.05 -3.69 17.19
N CYS A 167 -3.17 -2.91 16.11
CA CYS A 167 -3.91 -3.31 14.94
C CYS A 167 -3.25 -4.49 14.23
N ASP A 168 -4.05 -5.47 13.81
CA ASP A 168 -3.60 -6.56 12.95
C ASP A 168 -3.50 -6.16 11.47
N HIS A 169 -3.87 -4.91 11.16
CA HIS A 169 -3.92 -4.31 9.83
C HIS A 169 -4.84 -5.01 8.82
N LEU A 170 -5.56 -6.05 9.23
CA LEU A 170 -6.46 -6.82 8.38
C LEU A 170 -7.71 -6.02 8.00
N ASP A 171 -8.28 -5.24 8.94
CA ASP A 171 -9.53 -4.49 8.72
C ASP A 171 -9.51 -3.08 9.31
N CYS A 172 -8.54 -2.29 8.87
CA CYS A 172 -8.25 -1.01 9.49
C CYS A 172 -8.51 0.21 8.61
N HIS A 173 -9.10 0.00 7.43
CA HIS A 173 -9.39 1.05 6.47
C HIS A 173 -10.27 2.16 7.08
N ASP A 174 -11.31 1.82 7.84
CA ASP A 174 -12.22 2.75 8.55
C ASP A 174 -11.66 3.35 9.86
N GLY A 175 -10.46 2.96 10.28
CA GLY A 175 -9.85 3.46 11.51
C GLY A 175 -9.11 4.80 11.34
N PRO A 176 -8.60 5.36 12.45
CA PRO A 176 -7.68 6.48 12.39
C PRO A 176 -6.42 6.12 11.60
N PHE A 177 -5.79 7.14 11.03
CA PHE A 177 -4.59 7.03 10.21
C PHE A 177 -3.58 8.12 10.51
N LEU A 178 -2.34 7.82 10.15
CA LEU A 178 -1.26 8.79 10.06
C LEU A 178 -0.96 9.07 8.58
N VAL A 179 -0.52 10.29 8.29
CA VAL A 179 0.13 10.60 7.01
C VAL A 179 1.56 11.03 7.33
N VAL A 180 2.52 10.25 6.87
CA VAL A 180 3.93 10.64 6.91
C VAL A 180 4.20 11.47 5.67
N PHE A 181 4.79 12.63 5.87
CA PHE A 181 5.33 13.47 4.81
C PHE A 181 6.84 13.46 4.90
N VAL A 182 7.48 13.33 3.74
CA VAL A 182 8.91 13.57 3.57
C VAL A 182 9.06 14.59 2.45
N GLY A 183 9.66 15.73 2.77
CA GLY A 183 9.85 16.85 1.86
C GLY A 183 11.31 17.24 1.80
N SER A 184 11.72 17.68 0.62
CA SER A 184 13.04 18.23 0.41
C SER A 184 12.95 19.65 -0.12
N TYR A 185 13.78 20.51 0.47
CA TYR A 185 13.69 21.94 0.38
C TYR A 185 15.00 22.51 -0.13
N ASP A 186 14.91 23.53 -0.98
CA ASP A 186 16.04 24.36 -1.42
C ASP A 186 15.99 25.68 -0.65
N ASP A 187 17.14 26.09 -0.14
CA ASP A 187 17.33 27.36 0.55
C ASP A 187 17.83 28.41 -0.46
N ASP A 188 16.92 29.29 -0.87
CA ASP A 188 17.19 30.38 -1.83
C ASP A 188 18.35 31.30 -1.41
N ASP A 189 18.63 31.41 -0.11
CA ASP A 189 19.62 32.33 0.45
C ASP A 189 20.99 31.67 0.68
N ALA A 190 21.11 30.35 0.47
CA ALA A 190 22.36 29.62 0.67
C ALA A 190 23.33 29.84 -0.51
N ALA A 191 24.57 30.26 -0.20
CA ALA A 191 25.62 30.48 -1.21
C ALA A 191 26.05 29.19 -1.95
N ASN A 192 25.68 28.04 -1.39
CA ASN A 192 25.74 26.72 -1.99
C ASN A 192 24.29 26.20 -2.04
N ASN A 193 23.88 25.60 -3.13
CA ASN A 193 22.52 25.08 -3.40
C ASN A 193 22.18 23.88 -2.48
N ASP A 194 22.23 24.10 -1.16
CA ASP A 194 22.14 23.09 -0.11
C ASP A 194 20.69 22.63 0.01
N MET A 195 20.46 21.32 -0.17
CA MET A 195 19.13 20.73 -0.07
C MET A 195 18.94 20.04 1.26
N TYR A 196 17.85 20.37 1.92
CA TYR A 196 17.49 19.83 3.22
C TYR A 196 16.32 18.88 3.08
N THR A 197 16.44 17.67 3.65
CA THR A 197 15.30 16.74 3.72
C THR A 197 14.80 16.64 5.14
N SER A 198 13.48 16.82 5.32
CA SER A 198 12.79 16.69 6.60
C SER A 198 11.54 15.84 6.45
N ALA A 199 11.09 15.33 7.59
CA ALA A 199 9.86 14.54 7.70
C ALA A 199 9.00 15.02 8.87
N SER A 200 7.69 14.89 8.71
CA SER A 200 6.67 15.15 9.73
C SER A 200 5.51 14.16 9.58
N VAL A 201 4.75 13.96 10.66
CA VAL A 201 3.63 13.02 10.70
C VAL A 201 2.35 13.73 11.10
N TYR A 202 1.35 13.67 10.23
CA TYR A 202 -0.01 14.09 10.53
C TYR A 202 -0.77 12.98 11.23
N SER A 203 -1.56 13.30 12.26
CA SER A 203 -2.51 12.38 12.87
C SER A 203 -3.95 12.80 12.57
N SER A 204 -4.75 11.86 12.05
CA SER A 204 -6.18 12.08 11.82
C SER A 204 -6.98 12.22 13.12
N GLU A 205 -6.44 11.77 14.26
CA GLU A 205 -7.13 11.87 15.55
C GLU A 205 -6.97 13.24 16.18
N THR A 206 -5.76 13.82 16.10
CA THR A 206 -5.47 15.14 16.67
C THR A 206 -5.74 16.26 15.66
N GLY A 207 -5.78 15.94 14.37
CA GLY A 207 -5.90 16.92 13.30
C GLY A 207 -4.64 17.76 13.10
N ALA A 208 -3.49 17.33 13.62
CA ALA A 208 -2.27 18.11 13.66
C ALA A 208 -1.04 17.32 13.18
N TRP A 209 -0.05 18.07 12.70
CA TRP A 209 1.28 17.58 12.35
C TRP A 209 2.20 17.53 13.58
N SER A 210 3.10 16.55 13.61
CA SER A 210 4.19 16.50 14.58
C SER A 210 5.22 17.60 14.31
N ALA A 211 6.10 17.83 15.30
CA ALA A 211 7.34 18.56 15.04
C ALA A 211 8.12 17.90 13.90
N GLN A 212 8.85 18.71 13.14
CA GLN A 212 9.74 18.21 12.11
C GLN A 212 10.92 17.47 12.73
N THR A 213 11.42 16.51 11.97
CA THR A 213 12.74 15.94 12.21
C THR A 213 13.84 16.96 11.93
N PRO A 214 15.00 16.86 12.62
CA PRO A 214 16.21 17.55 12.19
C PRO A 214 16.49 17.21 10.73
N SER A 215 16.82 18.23 9.92
CA SER A 215 17.12 18.03 8.51
C SER A 215 18.37 17.20 8.33
N VAL A 216 18.38 16.40 7.27
CA VAL A 216 19.61 15.81 6.73
C VAL A 216 20.02 16.66 5.55
N ASP A 217 21.21 17.25 5.65
CA ASP A 217 21.88 17.95 4.55
C ASP A 217 22.39 16.89 3.56
N TYR A 218 21.81 16.89 2.35
CA TYR A 218 22.13 15.89 1.34
C TYR A 218 21.89 16.42 -0.07
N GLU A 219 22.88 16.25 -0.95
CA GLU A 219 22.76 16.59 -2.37
C GLU A 219 21.71 15.70 -3.04
N LEU A 220 20.49 16.21 -3.15
CA LEU A 220 19.32 15.47 -3.58
C LEU A 220 18.89 15.88 -4.99
N LEU A 221 18.52 14.90 -5.82
CA LEU A 221 17.89 15.13 -7.13
C LEU A 221 16.40 14.74 -7.14
N GLY A 222 15.96 13.90 -6.20
CA GLY A 222 14.55 13.56 -6.03
C GLY A 222 14.26 12.46 -5.02
N LEU A 223 13.00 12.34 -4.61
CA LEU A 223 12.48 11.24 -3.81
C LEU A 223 11.68 10.24 -4.67
N GLY A 224 11.84 8.95 -4.38
CA GLY A 224 11.06 7.89 -4.98
C GLY A 224 9.74 7.68 -4.27
N GLU A 225 8.66 7.59 -5.02
CA GLU A 225 7.38 7.05 -4.54
C GLU A 225 7.34 5.54 -4.81
N PRO A 226 6.42 4.74 -4.24
CA PRO A 226 5.96 4.83 -2.86
C PRO A 226 7.07 4.36 -1.90
N CYS A 227 6.96 4.75 -0.64
CA CYS A 227 7.82 4.26 0.44
C CYS A 227 7.60 2.75 0.66
N LEU A 228 8.57 2.02 1.21
CA LEU A 228 8.39 0.67 1.78
C LEU A 228 8.30 0.78 3.30
N LEU A 229 7.35 0.09 3.94
CA LEU A 229 7.27 0.02 5.41
C LEU A 229 7.72 -1.35 5.91
N ILE A 230 8.77 -1.40 6.72
CA ILE A 230 9.20 -2.60 7.46
C ILE A 230 9.27 -2.24 8.95
N GLY A 231 8.47 -2.93 9.77
CA GLY A 231 8.32 -2.57 11.18
C GLY A 231 7.90 -1.11 11.34
N ASP A 232 8.59 -0.37 12.22
CA ASP A 232 8.35 1.05 12.48
C ASP A 232 9.24 1.97 11.62
N ALA A 233 9.70 1.52 10.45
CA ALA A 233 10.56 2.31 9.58
C ALA A 233 10.04 2.37 8.14
N LEU A 234 9.99 3.58 7.59
CA LEU A 234 9.74 3.85 6.19
C LEU A 234 11.05 3.99 5.43
N TYR A 235 11.12 3.36 4.26
CA TYR A 235 12.27 3.35 3.38
C TYR A 235 11.87 3.94 2.03
N VAL A 236 12.57 4.99 1.63
CA VAL A 236 12.27 5.76 0.42
C VAL A 236 13.50 5.75 -0.46
N THR A 237 13.34 5.48 -1.76
CA THR A 237 14.48 5.63 -2.66
C THR A 237 14.89 7.09 -2.73
N LEU A 238 16.18 7.35 -2.52
CA LEU A 238 16.78 8.65 -2.64
C LEU A 238 17.57 8.70 -3.95
N PHE A 239 17.31 9.71 -4.78
CA PHE A 239 17.99 9.90 -6.05
C PHE A 239 18.99 11.04 -5.91
N SER A 240 20.27 10.73 -6.04
CA SER A 240 21.36 11.69 -6.10
C SER A 240 22.26 11.35 -7.29
N SER A 241 23.57 11.60 -7.20
CA SER A 241 24.56 11.01 -8.11
C SER A 241 24.53 9.47 -8.10
N ARG A 242 23.94 8.85 -7.07
CA ARG A 242 23.73 7.40 -6.91
C ARG A 242 22.31 7.11 -6.41
N ILE A 243 21.93 5.82 -6.38
CA ILE A 243 20.69 5.38 -5.75
C ILE A 243 20.99 5.06 -4.29
N GLU A 244 20.24 5.66 -3.37
CA GLU A 244 20.36 5.45 -1.93
C GLU A 244 18.99 5.19 -1.32
N ILE A 245 18.93 4.89 -0.03
CA ILE A 245 17.67 4.70 0.69
C ILE A 245 17.63 5.67 1.86
N LEU A 246 16.66 6.57 1.85
CA LEU A 246 16.30 7.34 3.03
C LEU A 246 15.45 6.48 3.96
N LYS A 247 15.89 6.33 5.21
CA LYS A 247 15.13 5.68 6.28
C LYS A 247 14.54 6.73 7.20
N TYR A 248 13.24 6.70 7.37
CA TYR A 248 12.52 7.42 8.41
C TYR A 248 12.08 6.45 9.52
N ASP A 249 12.56 6.67 10.74
CA ASP A 249 12.17 5.92 11.95
C ASP A 249 10.95 6.58 12.58
N LEU A 250 9.81 5.87 12.56
CA LEU A 250 8.53 6.34 13.10
C LEU A 250 8.57 6.47 14.63
N GLY A 251 9.26 5.56 15.32
CA GLY A 251 9.32 5.55 16.78
C GLY A 251 10.33 6.54 17.33
N GLY A 252 11.49 6.64 16.66
CA GLY A 252 12.56 7.57 17.03
C GLY A 252 12.42 8.98 16.47
N HIS A 253 11.52 9.20 15.50
CA HIS A 253 11.39 10.44 14.73
C HIS A 253 12.74 10.91 14.17
N GLY A 254 13.47 10.01 13.52
CA GLY A 254 14.80 10.27 12.97
C GLY A 254 14.89 9.97 11.48
N LEU A 255 15.69 10.76 10.77
CA LEU A 255 16.07 10.50 9.37
C LEU A 255 17.51 10.02 9.30
N SER A 256 17.76 9.06 8.40
CA SER A 256 19.10 8.54 8.12
C SER A 256 19.17 8.04 6.68
N VAL A 257 20.36 8.00 6.11
CA VAL A 257 20.60 7.49 4.75
C VAL A 257 21.30 6.14 4.86
N ILE A 258 20.89 5.19 4.01
CA ILE A 258 21.46 3.86 3.87
C ILE A 258 22.05 3.75 2.47
N ASP A 259 23.36 3.45 2.43
CA ASP A 259 24.07 3.20 1.19
C ASP A 259 23.53 1.96 0.48
N THR A 260 23.46 2.02 -0.85
CA THR A 260 23.17 0.85 -1.69
C THR A 260 24.40 0.45 -2.51
N PRO A 261 24.44 -0.78 -3.04
CA PRO A 261 25.42 -1.17 -4.04
C PRO A 261 25.42 -0.23 -5.22
N VAL A 262 26.47 -0.27 -6.04
CA VAL A 262 26.48 0.47 -7.30
C VAL A 262 25.42 -0.11 -8.23
N MET A 263 24.26 0.54 -8.27
CA MET A 263 23.13 0.19 -9.12
C MET A 263 23.38 0.66 -10.55
N ARG A 264 23.09 -0.22 -11.52
CA ARG A 264 23.26 0.09 -12.95
C ARG A 264 21.95 0.47 -13.61
N GLY A 265 20.84 0.02 -13.03
CA GLY A 265 19.50 0.30 -13.50
C GLY A 265 18.65 1.04 -12.48
N VAL A 266 17.37 0.72 -12.49
CA VAL A 266 16.35 1.31 -11.60
C VAL A 266 16.18 0.37 -10.41
N ALA A 267 16.26 0.88 -9.19
CA ALA A 267 16.05 0.07 -7.98
C ALA A 267 15.03 0.70 -7.04
N VAL A 268 14.18 -0.14 -6.43
CA VAL A 268 13.21 0.27 -5.41
C VAL A 268 13.28 -0.65 -4.19
N PRO A 269 13.09 -0.11 -2.96
CA PRO A 269 13.00 -0.90 -1.74
C PRO A 269 11.94 -1.99 -1.84
N MET A 270 12.26 -3.16 -1.28
CA MET A 270 11.32 -4.25 -1.07
C MET A 270 11.59 -4.97 0.25
N ASP A 271 10.61 -5.73 0.72
CA ASP A 271 10.78 -6.63 1.86
C ASP A 271 11.26 -8.02 1.36
N ILE A 272 12.38 -8.49 1.92
CA ILE A 272 12.89 -9.84 1.72
C ILE A 272 13.00 -10.50 3.09
N ASP A 273 12.10 -11.43 3.36
CA ASP A 273 12.06 -12.23 4.60
C ASP A 273 12.04 -11.39 5.90
N GLY A 274 11.36 -10.24 5.88
CA GLY A 274 11.29 -9.28 6.99
C GLY A 274 12.50 -8.34 7.08
N GLY A 275 13.42 -8.43 6.12
CA GLY A 275 14.60 -7.60 6.00
C GLY A 275 14.50 -6.61 4.83
N LEU A 276 15.29 -5.54 4.91
CA LEU A 276 15.40 -4.57 3.82
C LEU A 276 16.09 -5.22 2.61
N GLY A 277 15.42 -5.16 1.47
CA GLY A 277 15.97 -5.53 0.17
C GLY A 277 15.72 -4.46 -0.89
N LEU A 278 16.20 -4.71 -2.09
CA LEU A 278 15.91 -3.93 -3.29
C LEU A 278 15.51 -4.86 -4.43
N VAL A 279 14.57 -4.42 -5.27
CA VAL A 279 14.40 -4.99 -6.61
C VAL A 279 15.01 -4.03 -7.61
N GLU A 280 15.92 -4.53 -8.43
CA GLU A 280 16.60 -3.79 -9.49
C GLU A 280 16.16 -4.31 -10.85
N TYR A 281 15.72 -3.41 -11.73
CA TYR A 281 15.68 -3.68 -13.15
C TYR A 281 16.95 -3.14 -13.79
N ASP A 282 17.68 -3.99 -14.51
CA ASP A 282 18.91 -3.64 -15.21
C ASP A 282 19.02 -4.42 -16.54
N HIS A 283 19.06 -3.70 -17.67
CA HIS A 283 19.21 -4.24 -19.04
C HIS A 283 18.33 -5.46 -19.38
N GLY A 284 17.03 -5.39 -19.06
CA GLY A 284 16.10 -6.48 -19.34
C GLY A 284 16.13 -7.61 -18.31
N CYS A 285 16.88 -7.48 -17.22
CA CYS A 285 16.87 -8.46 -16.14
C CYS A 285 16.31 -7.83 -14.86
N ILE A 286 15.56 -8.62 -14.10
CA ILE A 286 15.14 -8.26 -12.75
C ILE A 286 16.01 -9.03 -11.74
N TYR A 287 16.62 -8.27 -10.84
CA TYR A 287 17.46 -8.75 -9.75
C TYR A 287 16.83 -8.37 -8.42
N THR A 288 17.13 -9.17 -7.39
CA THR A 288 16.87 -8.78 -6.01
C THR A 288 18.18 -8.63 -5.27
N TRP A 289 18.22 -7.71 -4.33
CA TRP A 289 19.36 -7.48 -3.45
C TRP A 289 18.89 -7.60 -2.01
N SER A 290 19.49 -8.51 -1.24
CA SER A 290 19.18 -8.70 0.18
C SER A 290 20.25 -8.04 1.04
N ARG A 291 19.86 -7.17 1.97
CA ARG A 291 20.78 -6.58 2.94
C ARG A 291 21.14 -7.59 4.02
N GLN A 292 22.42 -7.70 4.34
CA GLN A 292 22.97 -8.63 5.33
C GLN A 292 23.10 -7.94 6.70
N ALA A 293 23.28 -8.74 7.75
CA ALA A 293 23.38 -8.25 9.13
C ALA A 293 24.63 -7.37 9.38
N ASP A 294 25.70 -7.57 8.60
CA ASP A 294 26.92 -6.76 8.63
C ASP A 294 26.78 -5.43 7.86
N GLY A 295 25.61 -5.16 7.28
CA GLY A 295 25.33 -3.99 6.44
C GLY A 295 25.67 -4.19 4.96
N GLY A 296 26.25 -5.33 4.58
CA GLY A 296 26.54 -5.68 3.20
C GLY A 296 25.30 -6.02 2.37
N TRP A 297 25.49 -6.23 1.06
CA TRP A 297 24.42 -6.53 0.11
C TRP A 297 24.78 -7.73 -0.77
N VAL A 298 23.82 -8.61 -1.01
CA VAL A 298 23.97 -9.79 -1.88
C VAL A 298 22.95 -9.73 -3.01
N ARG A 299 23.41 -9.86 -4.26
CA ARG A 299 22.57 -9.87 -5.47
C ARG A 299 22.10 -11.29 -5.79
N HIS A 300 20.84 -11.42 -6.17
CA HIS A 300 20.21 -12.65 -6.64
C HIS A 300 19.54 -12.41 -7.99
N ASN A 301 19.70 -13.35 -8.93
CA ASN A 301 19.01 -13.30 -10.21
C ASN A 301 17.60 -13.91 -10.07
N VAL A 302 16.58 -13.15 -10.48
CA VAL A 302 15.17 -13.56 -10.37
C VAL A 302 14.60 -13.90 -11.74
N ALA A 303 14.72 -12.98 -12.71
CA ALA A 303 14.12 -13.16 -14.03
C ALA A 303 14.96 -12.47 -15.11
N GLU A 304 15.08 -13.15 -16.25
CA GLU A 304 15.58 -12.58 -17.50
C GLU A 304 14.37 -12.30 -18.39
N LEU A 305 14.20 -11.03 -18.74
CA LEU A 305 13.18 -10.57 -19.66
C LEU A 305 13.84 -10.36 -21.04
N GLN A 306 13.29 -10.93 -22.10
CA GLN A 306 13.89 -10.86 -23.43
C GLN A 306 14.11 -9.40 -23.85
N THR A 307 15.36 -9.00 -24.08
CA THR A 307 15.85 -7.67 -24.54
C THR A 307 14.82 -6.53 -24.47
N ILE A 308 14.54 -6.08 -23.26
CA ILE A 308 13.56 -5.04 -23.00
C ILE A 308 14.24 -3.68 -22.95
N TYR A 309 13.72 -2.75 -23.74
CA TYR A 309 14.07 -1.34 -23.60
C TYR A 309 13.07 -0.67 -22.70
N PHE A 310 13.52 -0.11 -21.57
CA PHE A 310 12.75 0.97 -20.99
C PHE A 310 12.65 2.08 -22.04
N PRO A 311 11.47 2.68 -22.20
CA PRO A 311 11.24 3.75 -23.15
C PRO A 311 12.24 4.88 -22.96
N ARG A 312 12.48 5.65 -24.03
CA ARG A 312 13.31 6.87 -24.00
C ARG A 312 12.65 7.92 -23.11
N CYS A 313 12.85 7.78 -21.81
CA CYS A 313 12.45 8.71 -20.78
C CYS A 313 13.68 9.10 -19.96
N ASN A 314 13.66 10.31 -19.39
CA ASN A 314 14.70 10.72 -18.45
C ASN A 314 14.79 9.71 -17.30
N ARG A 315 15.98 9.53 -16.72
CA ARG A 315 16.26 8.54 -15.66
C ARG A 315 15.22 8.60 -14.52
N TYR A 316 14.81 9.80 -14.12
CA TYR A 316 13.81 10.03 -13.06
C TYR A 316 12.44 9.40 -13.33
N ASN A 317 11.98 9.38 -14.58
CA ASN A 317 10.68 8.81 -14.92
C ASN A 317 10.68 7.28 -14.95
N LYS A 318 11.85 6.63 -14.98
CA LYS A 318 11.95 5.18 -15.02
C LYS A 318 11.71 4.54 -13.65
N PHE A 319 11.85 5.28 -12.55
CA PHE A 319 11.65 4.78 -11.19
C PHE A 319 10.17 4.53 -10.85
N GLY A 320 9.26 5.33 -11.40
CA GLY A 320 7.82 5.09 -11.28
C GLY A 320 7.33 3.84 -12.02
N MET A 321 8.16 3.27 -12.89
CA MET A 321 7.81 2.14 -13.74
C MET A 321 8.06 0.77 -13.10
N ILE A 322 8.60 0.69 -11.88
CA ILE A 322 8.77 -0.56 -11.14
C ILE A 322 8.33 -0.38 -9.68
N ARG A 323 7.60 -1.36 -9.16
CA ARG A 323 6.95 -1.31 -7.85
C ARG A 323 6.89 -2.68 -7.21
N PHE A 324 7.27 -2.73 -5.94
CA PHE A 324 6.94 -3.87 -5.10
C PHE A 324 5.52 -3.71 -4.54
N ALA A 325 4.65 -4.68 -4.76
CA ALA A 325 3.35 -4.73 -4.12
C ALA A 325 3.52 -5.25 -2.69
N GLN A 326 3.62 -4.33 -1.73
CA GLN A 326 3.88 -4.65 -0.33
C GLN A 326 2.86 -5.68 0.21
N GLU A 327 3.33 -6.57 1.09
CA GLU A 327 2.57 -7.72 1.65
C GLU A 327 2.33 -8.88 0.67
N THR A 328 2.87 -8.78 -0.55
CA THR A 328 2.83 -9.86 -1.56
C THR A 328 4.24 -10.29 -1.98
N ASN A 329 4.32 -11.24 -2.91
CA ASN A 329 5.56 -11.61 -3.59
C ASN A 329 5.61 -11.04 -5.01
N THR A 330 4.89 -9.96 -5.29
CA THR A 330 4.67 -9.45 -6.65
C THR A 330 5.40 -8.14 -6.88
N VAL A 331 6.08 -8.04 -8.02
CA VAL A 331 6.64 -6.79 -8.54
C VAL A 331 5.85 -6.40 -9.78
N LEU A 332 5.25 -5.21 -9.77
CA LEU A 332 4.66 -4.62 -10.97
C LEU A 332 5.70 -3.78 -11.70
N PHE A 333 5.73 -3.88 -13.02
CA PHE A 333 6.60 -3.05 -13.82
C PHE A 333 6.00 -2.74 -15.19
N SER A 334 6.29 -1.57 -15.74
CA SER A 334 5.82 -1.18 -17.07
C SER A 334 6.89 -1.46 -18.12
N LEU A 335 6.45 -2.05 -19.23
CA LEU A 335 7.26 -2.32 -20.41
C LEU A 335 6.75 -1.49 -21.60
N ASP A 336 7.68 -1.09 -22.47
CA ASP A 336 7.38 -0.35 -23.69
C ASP A 336 8.44 -0.64 -24.76
N ASP A 337 8.29 -1.76 -25.47
CA ASP A 337 9.07 -2.07 -26.66
C ASP A 337 8.18 -2.37 -27.87
N TYR A 338 8.79 -2.81 -28.98
CA TYR A 338 8.11 -3.06 -30.24
C TYR A 338 7.18 -4.29 -30.22
N ILE A 339 7.38 -5.20 -29.25
CA ILE A 339 6.69 -6.49 -29.16
C ILE A 339 5.65 -6.45 -28.03
N ASP A 340 6.01 -5.89 -26.88
CA ASP A 340 5.20 -5.89 -25.67
C ASP A 340 5.16 -4.51 -25.02
N GLN A 341 3.95 -3.91 -25.00
CA GLN A 341 3.64 -2.69 -24.26
C GLN A 341 2.62 -3.01 -23.16
N GLY A 342 2.84 -2.46 -21.96
CA GLY A 342 1.85 -2.53 -20.88
C GLY A 342 2.43 -2.53 -19.48
N VAL A 343 1.65 -3.06 -18.53
CA VAL A 343 2.06 -3.33 -17.15
C VAL A 343 2.06 -4.85 -16.93
N PHE A 344 3.12 -5.32 -16.29
CA PHE A 344 3.37 -6.73 -16.03
C PHE A 344 3.54 -6.97 -14.53
N ALA A 345 3.13 -8.14 -14.08
CA ALA A 345 3.35 -8.64 -12.73
C ALA A 345 4.36 -9.80 -12.77
N LEU A 346 5.42 -9.69 -11.99
CA LEU A 346 6.35 -10.77 -11.71
C LEU A 346 6.06 -11.32 -10.31
N ASP A 347 5.66 -12.59 -10.23
CA ASP A 347 5.64 -13.30 -8.96
C ASP A 347 7.05 -13.83 -8.65
N LEU A 348 7.66 -13.30 -7.59
CA LEU A 348 9.05 -13.56 -7.23
C LEU A 348 9.32 -15.02 -6.83
N LYS A 349 8.29 -15.75 -6.38
CA LYS A 349 8.41 -17.16 -5.95
C LYS A 349 8.40 -18.12 -7.12
N SER A 350 7.39 -18.03 -7.96
CA SER A 350 7.20 -18.85 -9.16
C SER A 350 8.03 -18.37 -10.35
N ARG A 351 8.54 -17.13 -10.29
CA ARG A 351 9.27 -16.44 -11.36
C ARG A 351 8.45 -16.29 -12.64
N GLN A 352 7.12 -16.32 -12.52
CA GLN A 352 6.21 -16.16 -13.64
C GLN A 352 5.93 -14.68 -13.87
N VAL A 353 5.97 -14.28 -15.13
CA VAL A 353 5.62 -12.94 -15.58
C VAL A 353 4.26 -13.03 -16.29
N THR A 354 3.32 -12.20 -15.86
CA THR A 354 1.99 -12.08 -16.48
C THR A 354 1.71 -10.64 -16.87
N LYS A 355 1.05 -10.45 -18.01
CA LYS A 355 0.58 -9.12 -18.42
C LYS A 355 -0.71 -8.81 -17.65
N VAL A 356 -0.73 -7.67 -16.96
CA VAL A 356 -1.89 -7.23 -16.15
C VAL A 356 -2.59 -6.00 -16.70
N GLY A 357 -2.01 -5.33 -17.69
CA GLY A 357 -2.74 -4.37 -18.50
C GLY A 357 -2.00 -3.92 -19.75
N GLU A 358 -2.77 -3.37 -20.68
CA GLU A 358 -2.32 -2.98 -22.02
C GLU A 358 -1.67 -1.60 -22.04
N THR A 359 -2.10 -0.71 -21.14
CA THR A 359 -1.63 0.67 -21.13
C THR A 359 -0.32 0.78 -20.37
N ARG A 360 0.66 1.38 -21.02
CA ARG A 360 1.92 1.77 -20.39
C ARG A 360 1.68 2.79 -19.26
N ALA A 361 2.41 2.65 -18.17
CA ALA A 361 2.36 3.56 -17.03
C ALA A 361 3.71 4.24 -16.79
N TYR A 362 3.70 5.52 -16.42
CA TYR A 362 4.91 6.24 -15.96
C TYR A 362 5.10 6.14 -14.45
N ASN A 363 3.98 6.03 -13.73
CA ASN A 363 3.93 5.68 -12.33
C ASN A 363 2.92 4.54 -12.16
N ILE A 364 3.32 3.49 -11.45
CA ILE A 364 2.43 2.40 -11.04
C ILE A 364 2.26 2.52 -9.53
N LEU A 365 1.06 2.30 -9.02
CA LEU A 365 0.81 2.14 -7.59
C LEU A 365 -0.07 0.90 -7.37
N PRO A 366 0.50 -0.22 -6.91
CA PRO A 366 -0.28 -1.42 -6.61
C PRO A 366 -1.33 -1.15 -5.52
N CYS A 367 -2.55 -1.62 -5.72
CA CYS A 367 -3.64 -1.48 -4.75
C CYS A 367 -4.04 -2.85 -4.20
N MET A 368 -3.51 -3.15 -3.03
CA MET A 368 -3.73 -4.40 -2.31
C MET A 368 -4.79 -4.21 -1.23
N SER A 369 -5.86 -4.99 -1.28
CA SER A 369 -6.82 -5.04 -0.18
C SER A 369 -7.72 -6.26 -0.30
N PHE A 370 -8.13 -6.81 0.83
CA PHE A 370 -9.31 -7.65 0.86
C PHE A 370 -10.55 -6.80 0.57
N TYR A 371 -11.45 -7.32 -0.26
CA TYR A 371 -12.73 -6.70 -0.52
C TYR A 371 -13.86 -7.62 -0.05
N THR A 372 -14.63 -7.13 0.91
CA THR A 372 -15.83 -7.78 1.43
C THR A 372 -17.00 -6.81 1.27
N PRO A 373 -18.19 -7.28 0.90
CA PRO A 373 -19.34 -6.41 0.77
C PRO A 373 -19.71 -5.80 2.13
N ASP A 374 -19.35 -4.54 2.31
CA ASP A 374 -19.77 -3.70 3.43
C ASP A 374 -21.12 -3.06 3.09
N LEU A 375 -22.15 -3.89 2.98
CA LEU A 375 -23.52 -3.46 2.65
C LEU A 375 -24.15 -2.53 3.71
N ALA A 376 -23.46 -2.27 4.83
CA ALA A 376 -23.88 -1.30 5.83
C ALA A 376 -23.91 0.16 5.31
N LYS A 377 -23.30 0.46 4.16
CA LYS A 377 -23.46 1.75 3.47
C LYS A 377 -24.03 1.50 2.06
N GLY A 378 -25.31 1.15 2.02
CA GLY A 378 -26.01 0.73 0.81
C GLY A 378 -25.75 1.62 -0.39
N LYS A 379 -25.19 1.03 -1.45
CA LYS A 379 -25.35 1.38 -2.87
C LYS A 379 -24.55 0.36 -3.69
N LEU A 380 -25.20 -0.75 -4.03
CA LEU A 380 -24.85 -1.44 -5.27
C LEU A 380 -25.73 -0.81 -6.36
N SER A 381 -25.12 -0.22 -7.38
CA SER A 381 -25.82 0.13 -8.61
C SER A 381 -26.37 -1.15 -9.23
N PRO A 382 -27.66 -1.19 -9.61
CA PRO A 382 -28.19 -2.31 -10.39
C PRO A 382 -27.51 -2.33 -11.77
N GLN A 383 -27.34 -3.55 -12.28
CA GLN A 383 -26.71 -3.91 -13.56
C GLN A 383 -27.22 -3.11 -14.75
#